data_AF-A0A498MVG6-F1
#
_entry.id   AF-A0A498MVG6-F1
#
_cell.length_a   1.000
_cell.length_b   1.000
_cell.length_c   1.000
_cell.angle_alpha   90.00
_cell.angle_beta   90.00
_cell.angle_gamma   90.00
#
_symmetry.space_group_name_H-M   'P 1'
#
loop_
_entity.id
_entity.type
_entity.pdbx_description
1 polymer ?
#
loop_
_entity_poly.entity_id
_entity_poly.type
_entity_poly.pdbx_seq_one_letter_code
_entity_poly.pdbx_strand_id
1 'polypeptide(L)'
;MVEFLKSVCLSFDGKDPERFARTVISRNLYVFIRSTNRIRANVEFLSRSLRLSNAEALVLFQTHGAQILDLSHESLKKNFESLRMKLQSLGCDDADFKRMILNYSLVLFVSSERLNEKLDCLMDGGIHVKQVIQKPKVLDFSIDSIRQRLHDLNRLGYDFQKNGIAVLDTSKKRFLAKLERLSSAENEDTRSV
;
A
#
# COMPACT_ATOMS: atom_id res chain seq x y z
N MET A 1 -0.92 -27.15 -5.75
CA MET A 1 -1.00 -25.66 -5.75
C MET A 1 -1.76 -25.12 -6.96
N VAL A 2 -1.37 -25.43 -8.19
CA VAL A 2 -2.07 -24.96 -9.41
C VAL A 2 -3.58 -25.24 -9.37
N GLU A 3 -3.97 -26.49 -9.17
CA GLU A 3 -5.39 -26.90 -9.08
C GLU A 3 -6.14 -26.22 -7.92
N PHE A 4 -5.43 -25.90 -6.83
CA PHE A 4 -6.01 -25.13 -5.73
C PHE A 4 -6.27 -23.67 -6.14
N LEU A 5 -5.34 -23.02 -6.85
CA LEU A 5 -5.57 -21.65 -7.34
C LEU A 5 -6.70 -21.60 -8.39
N LYS A 6 -6.83 -22.63 -9.21
CA LYS A 6 -7.97 -22.78 -10.13
C LYS A 6 -9.29 -22.87 -9.36
N SER A 7 -9.36 -23.67 -8.29
CA SER A 7 -10.58 -23.77 -7.49
C SER A 7 -10.90 -22.49 -6.73
N VAL A 8 -9.89 -21.72 -6.29
CA VAL A 8 -10.10 -20.36 -5.76
C VAL A 8 -10.75 -19.45 -6.81
N CYS A 9 -10.28 -19.48 -8.05
CA CYS A 9 -10.89 -18.69 -9.14
C CYS A 9 -12.37 -19.03 -9.33
N LEU A 10 -12.69 -20.33 -9.40
CA LEU A 10 -14.07 -20.82 -9.57
C LEU A 10 -14.96 -20.46 -8.36
N SER A 11 -14.41 -20.44 -7.14
CA SER A 11 -15.17 -20.04 -5.94
C SER A 11 -15.61 -18.57 -5.93
N PHE A 12 -15.02 -17.75 -6.80
CA PHE A 12 -15.39 -16.36 -7.03
C PHE A 12 -16.01 -16.16 -8.43
N ASP A 13 -16.65 -17.18 -9.01
CA ASP A 13 -17.28 -17.14 -10.34
C ASP A 13 -16.34 -16.72 -11.48
N GLY A 14 -15.04 -16.95 -11.32
CA GLY A 14 -14.04 -16.63 -12.33
C GLY A 14 -14.14 -17.57 -13.55
N LYS A 15 -14.05 -16.98 -14.74
CA LYS A 15 -14.30 -17.69 -16.02
C LYS A 15 -13.08 -18.37 -16.64
N ASP A 16 -11.87 -18.01 -16.20
CA ASP A 16 -10.60 -18.47 -16.78
C ASP A 16 -9.62 -18.90 -15.65
N PRO A 17 -9.85 -20.09 -15.05
CA PRO A 17 -9.07 -20.55 -13.92
C PRO A 17 -7.60 -20.81 -14.28
N GLU A 18 -7.30 -21.23 -15.51
CA GLU A 18 -5.94 -21.39 -16.02
C GLU A 18 -5.18 -20.06 -16.03
N ARG A 19 -5.76 -19.00 -16.59
CA ARG A 19 -5.15 -17.67 -16.60
C ARG A 19 -5.05 -17.09 -15.20
N PHE A 20 -6.04 -17.30 -14.34
CA PHE A 20 -5.99 -16.88 -12.95
C PHE A 20 -4.78 -17.48 -12.23
N ALA A 21 -4.66 -18.82 -12.24
CA ALA A 21 -3.56 -19.52 -11.59
C ALA A 21 -2.20 -19.07 -12.15
N ARG A 22 -2.06 -18.97 -13.48
CA ARG A 22 -0.83 -18.48 -14.14
C ARG A 22 -0.48 -17.06 -13.70
N THR A 23 -1.47 -16.17 -13.59
CA THR A 23 -1.26 -14.78 -13.19
C THR A 23 -0.79 -14.71 -11.75
N VAL A 24 -1.46 -15.41 -10.82
CA VAL A 24 -1.05 -15.46 -9.40
C VAL A 24 0.38 -15.97 -9.26
N ILE A 25 0.70 -17.08 -9.92
CA ILE A 25 2.03 -17.71 -9.88
C ILE A 25 3.11 -16.78 -10.43
N SER A 26 2.85 -16.12 -11.57
CA SER A 26 3.81 -15.18 -12.17
C SER A 26 4.18 -13.99 -11.27
N ARG A 27 3.29 -13.65 -10.32
CA ARG A 27 3.49 -12.57 -9.35
C ARG A 27 4.04 -13.02 -8.01
N ASN A 28 3.85 -14.30 -7.69
CA ASN A 28 4.29 -14.88 -6.44
C ASN A 28 4.67 -16.35 -6.68
N LEU A 29 5.94 -16.61 -6.99
CA LEU A 29 6.47 -17.97 -7.16
C LEU A 29 6.51 -18.73 -5.83
N TYR A 30 6.56 -18.03 -4.70
CA TYR A 30 6.64 -18.66 -3.37
C TYR A 30 5.36 -19.38 -2.98
N VAL A 31 4.23 -19.17 -3.68
CA VAL A 31 3.02 -19.97 -3.46
C VAL A 31 3.29 -21.48 -3.60
N PHE A 32 4.26 -21.90 -4.41
CA PHE A 32 4.59 -23.32 -4.54
C PHE A 32 5.19 -23.95 -3.29
N ILE A 33 5.85 -23.15 -2.45
CA ILE A 33 6.47 -23.61 -1.19
C ILE A 33 5.56 -23.35 0.02
N ARG A 34 4.31 -22.92 -0.20
CA ARG A 34 3.31 -22.74 0.87
C ARG A 34 2.28 -23.88 0.85
N SER A 35 1.73 -24.19 2.02
CA SER A 35 0.62 -25.14 2.10
C SER A 35 -0.66 -24.51 1.54
N THR A 36 -1.45 -25.30 0.81
CA THR A 36 -2.76 -24.87 0.30
C THR A 36 -3.70 -24.43 1.41
N ASN A 37 -3.58 -25.03 2.61
CA ASN A 37 -4.37 -24.65 3.79
C ASN A 37 -4.05 -23.22 4.24
N ARG A 38 -2.77 -22.83 4.25
CA ARG A 38 -2.37 -21.45 4.58
C ARG A 38 -2.92 -20.47 3.56
N ILE A 39 -2.75 -20.76 2.26
CA ILE A 39 -3.25 -19.87 1.21
C ILE A 39 -4.77 -19.74 1.30
N ARG A 40 -5.48 -20.85 1.49
CA ARG A 40 -6.95 -20.88 1.68
C ARG A 40 -7.38 -20.00 2.85
N ALA A 41 -6.77 -20.20 4.02
CA ALA A 41 -7.10 -19.41 5.21
C ALA A 41 -6.89 -17.91 4.98
N ASN A 42 -5.85 -17.52 4.25
CA ASN A 42 -5.57 -16.11 3.93
C ASN A 42 -6.56 -15.54 2.90
N VAL A 43 -6.89 -16.29 1.84
CA VAL A 43 -7.90 -15.90 0.84
C VAL A 43 -9.25 -15.68 1.51
N GLU A 44 -9.67 -16.64 2.33
CA GLU A 44 -10.93 -16.59 3.06
C GLU A 44 -10.99 -15.44 4.06
N PHE A 45 -9.92 -15.26 4.85
CA PHE A 45 -9.82 -14.16 5.79
C PHE A 45 -9.92 -12.80 5.09
N LEU A 46 -9.12 -12.56 4.06
CA LEU A 46 -9.14 -11.28 3.34
C LEU A 46 -10.50 -11.01 2.70
N SER A 47 -11.10 -12.03 2.08
CA SER A 47 -12.41 -11.89 1.42
C SER A 47 -13.52 -11.53 2.41
N ARG A 48 -13.55 -12.20 3.57
CA ARG A 48 -14.55 -11.94 4.62
C ARG A 48 -14.30 -10.61 5.32
N SER A 49 -13.07 -10.35 5.76
CA SER A 49 -12.73 -9.15 6.54
C SER A 49 -12.88 -7.86 5.74
N LEU A 50 -12.64 -7.89 4.42
CA LEU A 50 -12.83 -6.74 3.53
C LEU A 50 -14.21 -6.71 2.85
N ARG A 51 -15.06 -7.71 3.10
CA ARG A 51 -16.36 -7.89 2.42
C ARG A 51 -16.20 -7.72 0.90
N LEU A 52 -15.29 -8.51 0.32
CA LEU A 52 -15.01 -8.44 -1.11
C LEU A 52 -16.17 -9.01 -1.90
N SER A 53 -16.57 -8.32 -2.95
CA SER A 53 -17.31 -8.95 -4.04
C SER A 53 -16.41 -9.95 -4.77
N ASN A 54 -17.02 -10.89 -5.49
CA ASN A 54 -16.31 -11.87 -6.30
C ASN A 54 -15.34 -11.20 -7.30
N ALA A 55 -15.78 -10.10 -7.94
CA ALA A 55 -14.94 -9.32 -8.83
C ALA A 55 -13.73 -8.68 -8.13
N GLU A 56 -13.93 -8.07 -6.95
CA GLU A 56 -12.84 -7.49 -6.17
C GLU A 56 -11.85 -8.55 -5.68
N ALA A 57 -12.33 -9.72 -5.26
CA ALA A 57 -11.49 -10.83 -4.84
C ALA A 57 -10.59 -11.32 -5.99
N LEU A 58 -11.17 -11.55 -7.18
CA LEU A 58 -10.42 -11.94 -8.38
C LEU A 58 -9.33 -10.91 -8.72
N VAL A 59 -9.69 -9.63 -8.76
CA VAL A 59 -8.73 -8.55 -9.04
C VAL A 59 -7.63 -8.48 -8.00
N LEU A 60 -7.97 -8.52 -6.71
CA LEU A 60 -7.01 -8.46 -5.60
C LEU A 60 -5.98 -9.58 -5.73
N PHE A 61 -6.43 -10.84 -5.85
CA PHE A 61 -5.52 -11.99 -5.87
C PHE A 61 -4.70 -12.09 -7.16
N GLN A 62 -5.15 -11.51 -8.27
CA GLN A 62 -4.37 -11.41 -9.52
C GLN A 62 -3.40 -10.22 -9.55
N THR A 63 -3.48 -9.30 -8.60
CA THR A 63 -2.67 -8.07 -8.55
C THR A 63 -1.86 -8.00 -7.27
N HIS A 64 -2.19 -7.06 -6.38
CA HIS A 64 -1.43 -6.78 -5.15
C HIS A 64 -1.54 -7.94 -4.15
N GLY A 65 -2.71 -8.55 -4.05
CA GLY A 65 -3.01 -9.64 -3.11
C GLY A 65 -2.23 -10.93 -3.38
N ALA A 66 -1.74 -11.16 -4.60
CA ALA A 66 -0.97 -12.35 -4.95
C ALA A 66 0.23 -12.55 -4.01
N GLN A 67 0.93 -11.47 -3.69
CA GLN A 67 2.12 -11.52 -2.85
C GLN A 67 1.75 -11.76 -1.38
N ILE A 68 0.68 -11.15 -0.85
CA ILE A 68 0.26 -11.33 0.55
C ILE A 68 -0.02 -12.79 0.91
N LEU A 69 -0.44 -13.60 -0.06
CA LEU A 69 -0.72 -15.03 0.17
C LEU A 69 0.49 -15.77 0.76
N ASP A 70 1.70 -15.23 0.62
CA ASP A 70 2.93 -15.76 1.22
C ASP A 70 2.99 -15.65 2.75
N LEU A 71 2.30 -14.66 3.35
CA LEU A 71 2.35 -14.37 4.78
C LEU A 71 1.81 -15.54 5.62
N SER A 72 2.38 -15.69 6.82
CA SER A 72 1.74 -16.53 7.83
C SER A 72 0.36 -15.97 8.17
N HIS A 73 -0.58 -16.85 8.49
CA HIS A 73 -1.95 -16.46 8.80
C HIS A 73 -2.01 -15.51 10.02
N GLU A 74 -1.20 -15.78 11.04
CA GLU A 74 -1.10 -14.96 12.25
C GLU A 74 -0.50 -13.58 11.97
N SER A 75 0.58 -13.51 11.18
CA SER A 75 1.19 -12.24 10.80
C SER A 75 0.23 -11.38 9.96
N LEU A 76 -0.49 -12.01 9.02
CA LEU A 76 -1.49 -11.33 8.22
C LEU A 76 -2.59 -10.73 9.09
N LYS A 77 -3.20 -11.53 9.98
CA LYS A 77 -4.24 -11.07 10.91
C LYS A 77 -3.77 -9.91 11.79
N LYS A 78 -2.60 -10.08 12.42
CA LYS A 78 -2.02 -9.06 13.31
C LYS A 78 -1.79 -7.74 12.58
N ASN A 79 -1.14 -7.78 11.41
CA ASN A 79 -0.82 -6.57 10.65
C ASN A 79 -2.08 -5.92 10.06
N PHE A 80 -3.05 -6.73 9.62
CA PHE A 80 -4.34 -6.26 9.12
C PHE A 80 -5.10 -5.49 10.19
N GLU A 81 -5.26 -6.07 11.38
CA GLU A 81 -6.02 -5.44 12.48
C GLU A 81 -5.30 -4.20 12.99
N SER A 82 -3.98 -4.27 13.16
CA SER A 82 -3.19 -3.09 13.56
C SER A 82 -3.33 -1.93 12.59
N LEU A 83 -3.27 -2.20 11.27
CA LEU A 83 -3.43 -1.15 10.27
C LEU A 83 -4.86 -0.59 10.29
N ARG A 84 -5.88 -1.45 10.42
CA ARG A 84 -7.27 -1.02 10.52
C ARG A 84 -7.47 -0.07 11.70
N MET A 85 -7.02 -0.47 12.88
CA MET A 85 -7.09 0.35 14.10
C MET A 85 -6.34 1.66 13.95
N LYS A 86 -5.14 1.63 13.34
CA LYS A 86 -4.36 2.85 13.09
C LYS A 86 -5.09 3.81 12.16
N LEU A 87 -5.63 3.33 11.04
CA LEU A 87 -6.38 4.18 10.11
C LEU A 87 -7.66 4.72 10.76
N GLN A 88 -8.37 3.93 11.56
CA GLN A 88 -9.52 4.40 12.32
C GLN A 88 -9.16 5.51 13.31
N SER A 89 -8.03 5.39 14.02
CA SER A 89 -7.55 6.48 14.90
C SER A 89 -7.17 7.76 14.16
N LEU A 90 -6.89 7.66 12.86
CA LEU A 90 -6.62 8.79 11.97
C LEU A 90 -7.89 9.31 11.27
N GLY A 91 -9.08 8.82 11.65
CA GLY A 91 -10.36 9.26 11.10
C GLY A 91 -10.74 8.61 9.77
N CYS A 92 -10.16 7.46 9.42
CA CYS A 92 -10.57 6.68 8.26
C CYS A 92 -11.67 5.68 8.60
N ASP A 93 -12.56 5.45 7.65
CA ASP A 93 -13.60 4.43 7.77
C ASP A 93 -13.15 3.08 7.18
N ASP A 94 -14.02 2.08 7.26
CA ASP A 94 -13.76 0.75 6.69
C ASP A 94 -13.64 0.78 5.15
N ALA A 95 -14.28 1.75 4.48
CA ALA A 95 -14.20 1.87 3.03
C ALA A 95 -12.82 2.40 2.59
N ASP A 96 -12.25 3.33 3.34
CA ASP A 96 -10.88 3.79 3.15
C ASP A 96 -9.86 2.68 3.42
N PHE A 97 -10.04 1.93 4.51
CA PHE A 97 -9.17 0.79 4.81
C PHE A 97 -9.25 -0.26 3.71
N LYS A 98 -10.45 -0.60 3.24
CA LYS A 98 -10.64 -1.49 2.07
C LYS A 98 -9.92 -0.95 0.84
N ARG A 99 -10.06 0.34 0.54
CA ARG A 99 -9.40 1.00 -0.59
C ARG A 99 -7.87 0.94 -0.48
N MET A 100 -7.32 1.16 0.72
CA MET A 100 -5.89 1.02 1.00
C MET A 100 -5.41 -0.39 0.65
N ILE A 101 -6.08 -1.44 1.13
CA ILE A 101 -5.67 -2.82 0.89
C ILE A 101 -5.81 -3.21 -0.58
N LEU A 102 -6.88 -2.79 -1.27
CA LEU A 102 -7.07 -3.09 -2.70
C LEU A 102 -6.00 -2.43 -3.57
N ASN A 103 -5.57 -1.20 -3.23
CA ASN A 103 -4.59 -0.45 -4.01
C ASN A 103 -3.14 -0.83 -3.66
N TYR A 104 -2.88 -1.23 -2.41
CA TYR A 104 -1.51 -1.44 -1.95
C TYR A 104 -1.43 -2.39 -0.76
N SER A 105 -1.68 -3.65 -1.09
CA SER A 105 -1.79 -4.72 -0.14
C SER A 105 -0.43 -5.13 0.47
N LEU A 106 0.69 -4.77 -0.18
CA LEU A 106 2.06 -5.04 0.31
C LEU A 106 2.38 -4.36 1.63
N VAL A 107 1.61 -3.34 2.01
CA VAL A 107 1.69 -2.69 3.32
C VAL A 107 1.59 -3.70 4.48
N LEU A 108 0.89 -4.82 4.28
CA LEU A 108 0.71 -5.87 5.30
C LEU A 108 1.95 -6.73 5.54
N PHE A 109 3.00 -6.61 4.71
CA PHE A 109 4.31 -7.23 4.99
C PHE A 109 5.14 -6.47 6.01
N VAL A 110 4.88 -5.17 6.16
CA VAL A 110 5.59 -4.33 7.13
C VAL A 110 5.07 -4.66 8.52
N SER A 111 5.96 -4.73 9.52
CA SER A 111 5.53 -4.89 10.90
C SER A 111 4.60 -3.73 11.31
N SER A 112 3.61 -4.05 12.13
CA SER A 112 2.66 -3.06 12.67
C SER A 112 3.34 -1.83 13.28
N GLU A 113 4.38 -2.05 14.08
CA GLU A 113 5.20 -0.97 14.68
C GLU A 113 5.80 -0.04 13.62
N ARG A 114 6.56 -0.60 12.66
CA ARG A 114 7.19 0.21 11.60
C ARG A 114 6.19 0.90 10.70
N LEU A 115 5.05 0.26 10.43
CA LEU A 115 4.00 0.85 9.63
C LEU A 115 3.35 2.04 10.34
N ASN A 116 3.07 1.90 11.64
CA ASN A 116 2.55 2.98 12.46
C ASN A 116 3.55 4.15 12.52
N GLU A 117 4.83 3.87 12.75
CA GLU A 117 5.89 4.91 12.73
C GLU A 117 5.95 5.66 11.38
N LYS A 118 5.81 4.96 10.26
CA LYS A 118 5.76 5.60 8.93
C LYS A 118 4.53 6.50 8.78
N LEU A 119 3.37 6.04 9.22
CA LEU A 119 2.13 6.82 9.15
C LEU A 119 2.24 8.06 10.04
N ASP A 120 2.71 7.91 11.28
CA ASP A 120 2.92 9.03 12.20
C ASP A 120 3.91 10.04 11.62
N CYS A 121 5.05 9.59 11.09
CA CYS A 121 6.01 10.46 10.44
C CYS A 121 5.40 11.28 9.28
N LEU A 122 4.48 10.69 8.50
CA LEU A 122 3.78 11.42 7.43
C LEU A 122 2.79 12.44 7.99
N MET A 123 2.01 12.07 9.01
CA MET A 123 1.01 12.96 9.61
C MET A 123 1.68 14.14 10.31
N ASP A 124 2.76 13.90 11.06
CA ASP A 124 3.59 14.93 11.69
C ASP A 124 4.22 15.88 10.66
N GLY A 125 4.46 15.38 9.45
CA GLY A 125 4.92 16.16 8.30
C GLY A 125 3.84 17.03 7.64
N GLY A 126 2.61 17.06 8.15
CA GLY A 126 1.50 17.85 7.63
C GLY A 126 0.73 17.17 6.48
N ILE A 127 0.91 15.86 6.27
CA ILE A 127 0.18 15.10 5.26
C ILE A 127 -1.13 14.58 5.84
N HIS A 128 -2.21 14.70 5.08
CA HIS A 128 -3.49 14.13 5.48
C HIS A 128 -3.55 12.63 5.13
N VAL A 129 -4.07 11.79 6.04
CA VAL A 129 -4.14 10.33 5.87
C VAL A 129 -4.82 9.89 4.56
N LYS A 130 -5.83 10.63 4.10
CA LYS A 130 -6.52 10.37 2.83
C LYS A 130 -5.59 10.46 1.62
N GLN A 131 -4.57 11.32 1.67
CA GLN A 131 -3.56 11.41 0.60
C GLN A 131 -2.69 10.15 0.59
N VAL A 132 -2.37 9.59 1.76
CA VAL A 132 -1.63 8.32 1.89
C VAL A 132 -2.44 7.16 1.34
N ILE A 133 -3.75 7.08 1.63
CA ILE A 133 -4.64 6.06 1.06
C ILE A 133 -4.70 6.13 -0.48
N GLN A 134 -4.65 7.34 -1.05
CA GLN A 134 -4.63 7.55 -2.49
C GLN A 134 -3.26 7.27 -3.13
N LYS A 135 -2.17 7.49 -2.38
CA LYS A 135 -0.77 7.28 -2.83
C LYS A 135 0.01 6.43 -1.82
N PRO A 136 -0.38 5.18 -1.60
CA PRO A 136 0.17 4.34 -0.53
C PRO A 136 1.61 3.90 -0.79
N LYS A 137 2.09 4.03 -2.03
CA LYS A 137 3.48 3.73 -2.42
C LYS A 137 4.52 4.57 -1.66
N VAL A 138 4.14 5.72 -1.10
CA VAL A 138 5.03 6.48 -0.20
C VAL A 138 5.51 5.65 1.00
N LEU A 139 4.75 4.62 1.39
CA LEU A 139 5.07 3.69 2.48
C LEU A 139 6.16 2.67 2.10
N ASP A 140 6.61 2.60 0.84
CA ASP A 140 7.75 1.77 0.42
C ASP A 140 9.07 2.27 1.01
N PHE A 141 9.17 3.59 1.20
CA PHE A 141 10.42 4.24 1.57
C PHE A 141 10.73 4.03 3.05
N SER A 142 12.03 4.01 3.41
CA SER A 142 12.43 3.94 4.81
C SER A 142 11.92 5.16 5.58
N ILE A 143 11.73 5.01 6.89
CA ILE A 143 11.31 6.12 7.76
C ILE A 143 12.28 7.29 7.64
N ASP A 144 13.59 7.03 7.61
CA ASP A 144 14.60 8.08 7.44
C ASP A 144 14.49 8.79 6.09
N SER A 145 14.21 8.05 5.00
CA SER A 145 13.97 8.66 3.70
C SER A 145 12.69 9.50 3.69
N ILE A 146 11.64 9.08 4.38
CA ILE A 146 10.39 9.86 4.48
C ILE A 146 10.68 11.13 5.28
N ARG A 147 11.27 11.00 6.47
CA ARG A 147 11.61 12.12 7.36
C ARG A 147 12.49 13.16 6.69
N GLN A 148 13.55 12.73 6.02
CA GLN A 148 14.44 13.65 5.30
C GLN A 148 13.69 14.40 4.19
N ARG A 149 12.88 13.69 3.39
CA ARG A 149 12.14 14.34 2.30
C ARG A 149 11.11 15.34 2.82
N LEU A 150 10.42 15.02 3.91
CA LEU A 150 9.47 15.93 4.55
C LEU A 150 10.19 17.17 5.08
N HIS A 151 11.33 17.00 5.75
CA HIS A 151 12.14 18.12 6.22
C HIS A 151 12.57 19.05 5.07
N ASP A 152 13.09 18.49 3.98
CA ASP A 152 13.55 19.29 2.84
C ASP A 152 12.40 20.03 2.13
N LEU A 153 11.24 19.40 2.00
CA LEU A 153 10.05 20.02 1.40
C LEU A 153 9.44 21.10 2.31
N ASN A 154 9.37 20.86 3.63
CA ASN A 154 8.86 21.83 4.59
C ASN A 154 9.74 23.08 4.67
N ARG A 155 11.05 22.91 4.58
CA ARG A 155 12.00 24.03 4.53
C ARG A 155 11.79 24.95 3.32
N LEU A 156 11.27 24.41 2.22
CA LEU A 156 10.94 25.13 0.98
C LEU A 156 9.45 25.49 0.89
N GLY A 157 8.73 25.52 2.03
CA GLY A 157 7.32 25.90 2.07
C GLY A 157 6.38 25.04 1.21
N TYR A 158 6.73 23.78 0.92
CA TYR A 158 5.94 22.95 0.01
C TYR A 158 4.56 22.62 0.60
N ASP A 159 3.50 23.09 -0.08
CA ASP A 159 2.13 22.79 0.29
C ASP A 159 1.69 21.41 -0.24
N PHE A 160 1.59 20.42 0.65
CA PHE A 160 1.11 19.09 0.33
C PHE A 160 -0.37 19.01 -0.03
N GLN A 161 -1.21 19.93 0.43
CA GLN A 161 -2.64 19.95 0.09
C GLN A 161 -2.84 20.42 -1.35
N LYS A 162 -2.08 21.43 -1.79
CA LYS A 162 -2.11 21.92 -3.16
C LYS A 162 -1.42 21.00 -4.17
N ASN A 163 -0.24 20.48 -3.82
CA ASN A 163 0.64 19.78 -4.78
C ASN A 163 0.59 18.25 -4.66
N GLY A 164 0.00 17.73 -3.59
CA GLY A 164 -0.04 16.30 -3.29
C GLY A 164 1.31 15.72 -2.86
N ILE A 165 1.29 14.41 -2.57
CA ILE A 165 2.41 13.70 -1.93
C ILE A 165 3.22 12.81 -2.89
N ALA A 166 2.90 12.82 -4.19
CA ALA A 166 3.56 11.95 -5.17
C ALA A 166 5.07 12.20 -5.25
N VAL A 167 5.55 13.40 -4.92
CA VAL A 167 6.99 13.71 -4.85
C VAL A 167 7.74 12.76 -3.90
N LEU A 168 7.07 12.28 -2.84
CA LEU A 168 7.65 11.40 -1.83
C LEU A 168 7.90 9.98 -2.32
N ASP A 169 7.21 9.51 -3.38
CA ASP A 169 7.42 8.16 -3.93
C ASP A 169 8.40 8.11 -5.12
N THR A 170 9.01 9.25 -5.46
CA THR A 170 9.94 9.35 -6.60
C THR A 170 11.34 8.81 -6.28
N SER A 171 12.11 8.48 -7.32
CA SER A 171 13.54 8.15 -7.18
C SER A 171 14.33 9.31 -6.57
N LYS A 172 15.45 9.05 -5.88
CA LYS A 172 16.34 10.09 -5.31
C LYS A 172 16.71 11.18 -6.33
N LYS A 173 17.09 10.80 -7.55
CA LYS A 173 17.43 11.75 -8.63
C LYS A 173 16.27 12.70 -8.95
N ARG A 174 15.06 12.16 -9.12
CA ARG A 174 13.85 12.97 -9.40
C ARG A 174 13.45 13.85 -8.23
N PHE A 175 13.61 13.34 -7.00
CA PHE A 175 13.33 14.11 -5.79
C PHE A 175 14.26 15.34 -5.71
N LEU A 176 15.58 15.16 -5.87
CA LEU A 176 16.55 16.26 -5.86
C LEU A 176 16.29 17.29 -6.97
N ALA A 177 16.03 16.84 -8.20
CA ALA A 177 15.68 17.72 -9.31
C ALA A 177 14.39 18.54 -9.03
N LYS A 178 13.44 17.98 -8.26
CA LYS A 178 12.25 18.71 -7.84
C LYS A 178 12.58 19.76 -6.77
N LEU A 179 13.46 19.46 -5.81
CA LEU A 179 13.91 20.43 -4.81
C LEU A 179 14.65 21.61 -5.46
N GLU A 180 15.56 21.34 -6.40
CA GLU A 180 16.30 22.38 -7.13
C GLU A 180 15.32 23.35 -7.82
N ARG A 181 14.33 22.82 -8.54
CA ARG A 181 13.29 23.62 -9.20
C ARG A 181 12.45 24.46 -8.24
N LEU A 182 12.13 23.94 -7.05
CA LEU A 182 11.38 24.68 -6.04
C LEU A 182 12.23 25.83 -5.47
N SER A 183 13.50 25.55 -5.18
CA SER A 183 14.42 26.57 -4.67
C SER A 183 14.70 27.68 -5.68
N SER A 184 14.75 27.39 -6.98
CA SER A 184 14.90 28.42 -8.02
C SER A 184 13.65 29.30 -8.11
N ALA A 185 12.45 28.74 -7.95
CA ALA A 185 11.19 29.48 -8.03
C ALA A 185 11.00 30.45 -6.84
N GLU A 186 11.35 30.04 -5.61
CA GLU A 186 11.31 30.93 -4.44
C GLU A 186 12.23 32.16 -4.58
N ASN A 187 13.37 31.99 -5.25
CA ASN A 187 14.35 33.06 -5.49
C ASN A 187 13.91 34.09 -6.56
N GLU A 188 12.98 33.72 -7.46
CA GLU A 188 12.43 34.65 -8.45
C GLU A 188 11.29 35.49 -7.85
N ASP A 189 10.43 34.90 -7.03
CA ASP A 189 9.36 35.62 -6.34
C ASP A 189 9.90 36.65 -5.32
N THR A 190 11.03 36.38 -4.68
CA THR A 190 11.69 37.33 -3.75
C THR A 190 12.45 38.47 -4.42
N ARG A 191 12.78 38.37 -5.71
CA ARG A 191 13.43 39.44 -6.49
C ARG A 191 12.44 40.39 -7.19
N SER A 192 11.16 40.08 -7.10
CA SER A 192 10.07 40.79 -7.78
C SER A 192 9.32 41.77 -6.87
N VAL A 193 9.82 41.99 -5.64
CA VAL A 193 9.26 42.90 -4.61
C VAL A 193 10.21 44.05 -4.33
#